data_AF-A0A3B8X203-F1
#
_entry.id   AF-A0A3B8X203-F1
#
_cell.length_a   1.000
_cell.length_b   1.000
_cell.length_c   1.000
_cell.angle_alpha   90.00
_cell.angle_beta   90.00
_cell.angle_gamma   90.00
#
_symmetry.space_group_name_H-M   'P 1'
#
loop_
_entity.id
_entity.type
_entity.pdbx_description
1 polymer ?
#
loop_
_entity_poly.entity_id
_entity_poly.type
_entity_poly.pdbx_seq_one_letter_code
_entity_poly.pdbx_strand_id
1 'polypeptide(L)'
;MDYSFFRDLLSFDSTSGKEREVALWLHDTLEAPQKKLMEVGDGTLNLLLSWGTPTVVFCSHMDTVPPYIPPTFEEGVVKGRGSCDAKGQIFAMYSACKKLEAEGCTDFGLLLVSGEETGSWGAKAFSKTGFEAPFLIVGEPTENKMVSASKGTLSYDLCFTGKAFHSGYPQYGVSAVDLFNAFYNKLKAQDFGEDPELGETTFNIGLLHSDNPQNILSAQLTCRLYFRTTFVSHEAVQQWMRAIPEASLRAPGDTPAHYVTLPGFPSAPVAFGSDAPHLTGFGHKIICGPGTIRVAHRPEEHILVRDLETAVEQYVALFHNLFSDS
;
A
#
# COMPACT_ATOMS: atom_id res chain seq x y z
N MET A 1 -11.19 -22.25 12.06
CA MET A 1 -10.21 -21.20 12.41
C MET A 1 -10.61 -20.56 13.73
N ASP A 2 -9.63 -20.25 14.57
CA ASP A 2 -9.88 -19.51 15.82
C ASP A 2 -9.85 -18.00 15.53
N TYR A 3 -11.01 -17.36 15.60
CA TYR A 3 -11.16 -15.92 15.34
C TYR A 3 -10.92 -15.05 16.58
N SER A 4 -10.62 -15.63 17.74
CA SER A 4 -10.26 -14.87 18.95
C SER A 4 -9.03 -13.99 18.69
N PHE A 5 -7.97 -14.58 18.14
CA PHE A 5 -6.77 -13.87 17.69
C PHE A 5 -7.10 -12.74 16.71
N PHE A 6 -7.95 -12.99 15.70
CA PHE A 6 -8.29 -11.95 14.72
C PHE A 6 -9.05 -10.78 15.36
N ARG A 7 -9.96 -11.08 16.29
CA ARG A 7 -10.71 -10.07 17.04
C ARG A 7 -9.77 -9.20 17.87
N ASP A 8 -8.83 -9.82 18.57
CA ASP A 8 -7.88 -9.10 19.41
C ASP A 8 -6.94 -8.25 18.55
N LEU A 9 -6.43 -8.78 17.44
CA LEU A 9 -5.61 -8.05 16.48
C LEU A 9 -6.35 -6.80 15.93
N LEU A 10 -7.62 -6.96 15.56
CA LEU A 10 -8.44 -5.84 15.07
C LEU A 10 -8.80 -4.83 16.16
N SER A 11 -8.74 -5.20 17.44
CA SER A 11 -9.06 -4.29 18.55
C SER A 11 -8.00 -3.21 18.79
N PHE A 12 -6.78 -3.40 18.26
CA PHE A 12 -5.72 -2.40 18.31
C PHE A 12 -5.99 -1.27 17.31
N ASP A 13 -6.01 -0.02 17.79
CA ASP A 13 -5.83 1.15 16.94
C ASP A 13 -4.36 1.25 16.51
N SER A 14 -4.03 0.56 15.42
CA SER A 14 -2.73 0.66 14.75
C SER A 14 -2.79 1.62 13.56
N THR A 15 -3.48 2.75 13.71
CA THR A 15 -3.35 3.84 12.72
C THR A 15 -1.86 4.16 12.52
N SER A 16 -1.40 4.38 11.29
CA SER A 16 0.03 4.54 10.98
C SER A 16 0.76 5.49 11.95
N GLY A 17 1.88 5.02 12.50
CA GLY A 17 2.64 5.64 13.60
C GLY A 17 2.28 5.12 15.01
N LYS A 18 1.28 4.25 15.17
CA LYS A 18 0.86 3.64 16.46
C LYS A 18 1.08 2.12 16.56
N GLU A 19 1.77 1.53 15.60
CA GLU A 19 1.91 0.09 15.39
C GLU A 19 2.76 -0.61 16.46
N ARG A 20 3.55 0.15 17.24
CA ARG A 20 4.48 -0.42 18.22
C ARG A 20 3.79 -1.37 19.19
N GLU A 21 2.62 -0.99 19.70
CA GLU A 21 1.90 -1.79 20.69
C GLU A 21 1.41 -3.11 20.08
N VAL A 22 0.83 -3.08 18.89
CA VAL A 22 0.37 -4.30 18.20
C VAL A 22 1.56 -5.19 17.80
N ALA A 23 2.71 -4.62 17.41
CA ALA A 23 3.90 -5.39 17.08
C ALA A 23 4.48 -6.14 18.29
N LEU A 24 4.52 -5.49 19.47
CA LEU A 24 4.94 -6.12 20.72
C LEU A 24 3.95 -7.22 21.14
N TRP A 25 2.65 -6.93 21.07
CA TRP A 25 1.61 -7.90 21.37
C TRP A 25 1.67 -9.12 20.44
N LEU A 26 1.88 -8.92 19.13
CA LEU A 26 2.07 -9.99 18.15
C LEU A 26 3.33 -10.81 18.45
N HIS A 27 4.43 -10.16 18.83
CA HIS A 27 5.65 -10.84 19.24
C HIS A 27 5.38 -11.78 20.43
N ASP A 28 4.62 -11.35 21.43
CA ASP A 28 4.36 -12.14 22.63
C ASP A 28 3.30 -13.22 22.41
N THR A 29 2.29 -12.93 21.59
CA THR A 29 1.12 -13.79 21.34
C THR A 29 1.39 -14.87 20.30
N LEU A 30 2.13 -14.56 19.24
CA LEU A 30 2.36 -15.50 18.15
C LEU A 30 3.46 -16.50 18.50
N GLU A 31 3.15 -17.78 18.30
CA GLU A 31 4.10 -18.87 18.41
C GLU A 31 4.85 -19.07 17.09
N ALA A 32 6.19 -19.08 17.16
CA ALA A 32 7.10 -19.45 16.10
C ALA A 32 8.46 -19.86 16.72
N PRO A 33 9.27 -20.73 16.05
CA PRO A 33 10.59 -21.13 16.53
C PRO A 33 11.57 -19.97 16.72
N GLN A 34 11.50 -18.97 15.84
CA GLN A 34 12.32 -17.76 15.91
C GLN A 34 11.46 -16.53 15.70
N LYS A 35 11.72 -15.49 16.50
CA LYS A 35 11.02 -14.20 16.45
C LYS A 35 12.04 -13.07 16.56
N LYS A 36 11.91 -12.05 15.72
CA LYS A 36 12.82 -10.90 15.70
C LYS A 36 12.05 -9.60 15.50
N LEU A 37 12.10 -8.73 16.51
CA LEU A 37 11.65 -7.34 16.40
C LEU A 37 12.76 -6.46 15.82
N MET A 38 12.38 -5.48 15.02
CA MET A 38 13.30 -4.56 14.35
C MET A 38 12.76 -3.14 14.40
N GLU A 39 13.56 -2.18 14.88
CA GLU A 39 13.19 -0.77 14.89
C GLU A 39 13.16 -0.21 13.46
N VAL A 40 12.09 0.52 13.13
CA VAL A 40 11.93 1.19 11.82
C VAL A 40 12.64 2.56 11.79
N GLY A 41 12.76 3.20 12.97
CA GLY A 41 13.44 4.49 13.14
C GLY A 41 12.51 5.68 13.42
N ASP A 42 11.20 5.46 13.38
CA ASP A 42 10.14 6.42 13.71
C ASP A 42 9.40 6.07 15.02
N GLY A 43 9.90 5.07 15.76
CA GLY A 43 9.30 4.53 16.98
C GLY A 43 8.43 3.30 16.76
N THR A 44 8.15 2.94 15.50
CA THR A 44 7.41 1.72 15.14
C THR A 44 8.36 0.52 14.99
N LEU A 45 7.79 -0.67 14.89
CA LEU A 45 8.52 -1.94 14.84
C LEU A 45 8.08 -2.78 13.64
N ASN A 46 9.02 -3.48 13.02
CA ASN A 46 8.71 -4.66 12.21
C ASN A 46 8.88 -5.91 13.08
N LEU A 47 8.20 -7.00 12.69
CA LEU A 47 8.32 -8.32 13.31
C LEU A 47 8.56 -9.38 12.24
N LEU A 48 9.61 -10.18 12.39
CA LEU A 48 9.84 -11.38 11.58
C LEU A 48 9.68 -12.63 12.45
N LEU A 49 8.82 -13.54 12.01
CA LEU A 49 8.68 -14.90 12.52
C LEU A 49 9.31 -15.88 11.51
N SER A 50 10.07 -16.86 11.97
CA SER A 50 10.74 -17.82 11.07
C SER A 50 10.66 -19.27 11.55
N TRP A 51 10.48 -20.17 10.59
CA TRP A 51 10.60 -21.62 10.74
C TRP A 51 11.77 -22.10 9.89
N GLY A 52 12.94 -22.35 10.50
CA GLY A 52 14.16 -22.66 9.74
C GLY A 52 14.79 -21.43 9.08
N THR A 53 15.40 -21.59 7.90
CA THR A 53 15.96 -20.48 7.13
C THR A 53 14.98 -20.12 6.01
N PRO A 54 14.23 -19.01 6.10
CA PRO A 54 13.13 -18.76 5.17
C PRO A 54 13.61 -18.67 3.71
N THR A 55 12.99 -19.48 2.85
CA THR A 55 13.09 -19.38 1.40
C THR A 55 11.85 -18.71 0.80
N VAL A 56 10.71 -18.86 1.48
CA VAL A 56 9.45 -18.15 1.20
C VAL A 56 9.09 -17.28 2.40
N VAL A 57 8.87 -16.00 2.18
CA VAL A 57 8.42 -15.06 3.22
C VAL A 57 7.05 -14.51 2.87
N PHE A 58 6.06 -14.77 3.72
CA PHE A 58 4.78 -14.09 3.71
C PHE A 58 4.96 -12.70 4.32
N CYS A 59 4.34 -11.67 3.76
CA CYS A 59 4.48 -10.30 4.23
C CYS A 59 3.16 -9.54 4.19
N SER A 60 2.84 -8.79 5.23
CA SER A 60 1.74 -7.82 5.23
C SER A 60 1.99 -6.73 6.29
N HIS A 61 1.22 -5.65 6.25
CA HIS A 61 1.44 -4.51 7.13
C HIS A 61 0.48 -4.48 8.32
N MET A 62 0.97 -3.98 9.45
CA MET A 62 0.23 -3.88 10.71
C MET A 62 -0.57 -2.58 10.82
N ASP A 63 -0.14 -1.56 10.08
CA ASP A 63 -0.75 -0.24 10.13
C ASP A 63 -2.04 -0.17 9.33
N THR A 64 -2.83 0.87 9.62
CA THR A 64 -4.11 1.12 8.97
C THR A 64 -4.31 2.61 8.77
N VAL A 65 -5.16 3.01 7.83
CA VAL A 65 -5.57 4.42 7.68
C VAL A 65 -6.53 4.90 8.78
N PRO A 66 -6.57 6.21 9.10
CA PRO A 66 -7.57 6.77 10.00
C PRO A 66 -8.98 6.82 9.35
N PRO A 67 -10.05 6.82 10.16
CA PRO A 67 -10.06 6.60 11.61
C PRO A 67 -10.03 5.10 11.96
N TYR A 68 -9.68 4.79 13.21
CA TYR A 68 -9.95 3.49 13.81
C TYR A 68 -11.46 3.22 13.86
N ILE A 69 -11.84 1.99 13.50
CA ILE A 69 -13.22 1.50 13.51
C ILE A 69 -13.21 0.17 14.26
N PRO A 70 -13.86 0.07 15.43
CA PRO A 70 -13.89 -1.15 16.22
C PRO A 70 -14.44 -2.34 15.44
N PRO A 71 -13.93 -3.56 15.68
CA PRO A 71 -14.36 -4.72 14.92
C PRO A 71 -15.73 -5.23 15.34
N THR A 72 -16.53 -5.64 14.36
CA THR A 72 -17.76 -6.40 14.55
C THR A 72 -17.69 -7.72 13.81
N PHE A 73 -18.04 -8.79 14.49
CA PHE A 73 -18.08 -10.13 13.91
C PHE A 73 -19.55 -10.55 13.78
N GLU A 74 -19.99 -10.68 12.53
CA GLU A 74 -21.32 -11.16 12.17
C GLU A 74 -21.17 -12.48 11.42
N GLU A 75 -22.27 -13.17 11.15
CA GLU A 75 -22.24 -14.44 10.42
C GLU A 75 -21.65 -14.25 9.01
N GLY A 76 -20.48 -14.85 8.75
CA GLY A 76 -19.82 -14.82 7.45
C GLY A 76 -19.08 -13.53 7.09
N VAL A 77 -19.14 -12.49 7.92
CA VAL A 77 -18.49 -11.19 7.64
C VAL A 77 -17.86 -10.60 8.91
N VAL A 78 -16.64 -10.08 8.75
CA VAL A 78 -15.93 -9.32 9.79
C VAL A 78 -15.80 -7.89 9.28
N LYS A 79 -16.26 -6.92 10.06
CA LYS A 79 -16.12 -5.48 9.76
C LYS A 79 -15.17 -4.82 10.74
N GLY A 80 -14.58 -3.71 10.35
CA GLY A 80 -13.66 -2.93 11.19
C GLY A 80 -12.45 -2.44 10.39
N ARG A 81 -11.76 -1.43 10.91
CA ARG A 81 -10.55 -0.89 10.27
C ARG A 81 -9.44 -1.94 10.33
N GLY A 82 -8.85 -2.24 9.18
CA GLY A 82 -7.86 -3.30 9.04
C GLY A 82 -8.44 -4.69 8.82
N SER A 83 -9.76 -4.87 8.85
CA SER A 83 -10.36 -6.18 8.56
C SER A 83 -10.04 -6.65 7.14
N CYS A 84 -9.99 -5.70 6.19
CA CYS A 84 -9.63 -5.96 4.81
C CYS A 84 -8.21 -5.47 4.47
N ASP A 85 -7.70 -4.43 5.16
CA ASP A 85 -6.44 -3.77 4.79
C ASP A 85 -5.61 -3.33 6.02
N ALA A 86 -4.69 -4.15 6.55
CA ALA A 86 -4.39 -5.52 6.09
C ALA A 86 -4.29 -6.57 7.21
N LYS A 87 -4.95 -6.37 8.35
CA LYS A 87 -4.94 -7.37 9.44
C LYS A 87 -5.62 -8.69 9.08
N GLY A 88 -6.54 -8.69 8.12
CA GLY A 88 -7.13 -9.93 7.58
C GLY A 88 -6.09 -10.82 6.87
N GLN A 89 -5.13 -10.20 6.20
CA GLN A 89 -4.01 -10.84 5.52
C GLN A 89 -3.05 -11.41 6.55
N ILE A 90 -2.70 -10.64 7.59
CA ILE A 90 -1.90 -11.13 8.73
C ILE A 90 -2.54 -12.39 9.33
N PHE A 91 -3.85 -12.35 9.57
CA PHE A 91 -4.59 -13.48 10.12
C PHE A 91 -4.54 -14.72 9.22
N ALA A 92 -4.79 -14.56 7.92
CA ALA A 92 -4.77 -15.65 6.95
C ALA A 92 -3.35 -16.22 6.77
N MET A 93 -2.34 -15.36 6.68
CA MET A 93 -0.94 -15.77 6.53
C MET A 93 -0.43 -16.52 7.77
N TYR A 94 -0.69 -16.02 8.97
CA TYR A 94 -0.30 -16.73 10.19
C TYR A 94 -1.00 -18.08 10.31
N SER A 95 -2.29 -18.15 9.95
CA SER A 95 -3.04 -19.41 9.90
C SER A 95 -2.43 -20.41 8.90
N ALA A 96 -1.96 -19.94 7.75
CA ALA A 96 -1.23 -20.77 6.79
C ALA A 96 0.12 -21.24 7.34
N CYS A 97 0.89 -20.38 8.01
CA CYS A 97 2.14 -20.75 8.67
C CYS A 97 1.93 -21.88 9.69
N LYS A 98 0.85 -21.82 10.50
CA LYS A 98 0.52 -22.88 11.47
C LYS A 98 0.12 -24.20 10.81
N LYS A 99 -0.52 -24.16 9.64
CA LYS A 99 -0.80 -25.36 8.85
C LYS A 99 0.49 -25.99 8.30
N LEU A 100 1.36 -25.19 7.70
CA LEU A 100 2.66 -25.65 7.21
C LEU A 100 3.52 -26.26 8.32
N GLU A 101 3.54 -25.62 9.50
CA GLU A 101 4.22 -26.17 10.68
C GLU A 101 3.63 -27.52 11.11
N ALA A 102 2.30 -27.65 11.12
CA ALA A 102 1.63 -28.91 11.44
C ALA A 102 1.87 -30.02 10.40
N GLU A 103 2.12 -29.66 9.14
CA GLU A 103 2.57 -30.55 8.07
C GLU A 103 4.06 -30.94 8.19
N GLY A 104 4.79 -30.31 9.11
CA GLY A 104 6.22 -30.52 9.32
C GLY A 104 7.11 -29.76 8.33
N CYS A 105 6.56 -28.81 7.58
CA CYS A 105 7.32 -27.94 6.68
C CYS A 105 8.21 -26.98 7.47
N THR A 106 9.34 -26.61 6.85
CA THR A 106 10.27 -25.58 7.32
C THR A 106 10.58 -24.61 6.19
N ASP A 107 11.50 -23.68 6.43
CA ASP A 107 12.07 -22.75 5.47
C ASP A 107 11.06 -21.74 4.93
N PHE A 108 10.19 -21.25 5.82
CA PHE A 108 9.31 -20.12 5.59
C PHE A 108 9.34 -19.12 6.74
N GLY A 109 8.86 -17.90 6.47
CA GLY A 109 8.72 -16.85 7.47
C GLY A 109 7.49 -15.97 7.25
N LEU A 110 7.13 -15.23 8.29
CA LEU A 110 6.09 -14.19 8.25
C LEU A 110 6.72 -12.86 8.69
N LEU A 111 6.78 -11.91 7.78
CA LEU A 111 7.26 -10.55 7.98
C LEU A 111 6.07 -9.60 8.14
N LEU A 112 5.97 -8.95 9.29
CA LEU A 112 4.97 -7.93 9.56
C LEU A 112 5.65 -6.57 9.63
N VAL A 113 5.24 -5.65 8.77
CA VAL A 113 5.87 -4.33 8.58
C VAL A 113 4.97 -3.21 9.08
N SER A 114 5.57 -2.08 9.47
CA SER A 114 4.87 -0.86 9.88
C SER A 114 4.91 0.24 8.81
N GLY A 115 3.95 1.14 8.84
CA GLY A 115 3.95 2.37 8.04
C GLY A 115 3.89 2.17 6.53
N GLU A 116 3.19 1.14 6.04
CA GLU A 116 2.92 0.94 4.60
C GLU A 116 2.18 2.17 4.06
N GLU A 117 1.08 2.54 4.72
CA GLU A 117 0.08 3.52 4.27
C GLU A 117 0.61 4.97 4.17
N THR A 118 1.77 5.21 4.78
CA THR A 118 2.40 6.54 4.85
C THR A 118 3.73 6.62 4.10
N GLY A 119 4.12 5.54 3.42
CA GLY A 119 5.29 5.51 2.56
C GLY A 119 6.23 4.33 2.79
N SER A 120 5.72 3.17 3.19
CA SER A 120 6.49 1.92 3.23
C SER A 120 7.73 1.97 4.12
N TRP A 121 7.61 2.63 5.28
CA TRP A 121 8.76 2.87 6.17
C TRP A 121 9.35 1.56 6.69
N GLY A 122 8.49 0.64 7.11
CA GLY A 122 8.86 -0.70 7.58
C GLY A 122 9.57 -1.52 6.52
N ALA A 123 9.01 -1.61 5.30
CA ALA A 123 9.65 -2.31 4.19
C ALA A 123 11.02 -1.72 3.83
N LYS A 124 11.14 -0.38 3.76
CA LYS A 124 12.41 0.30 3.48
C LYS A 124 13.44 0.09 4.59
N ALA A 125 13.02 0.02 5.86
CA ALA A 125 13.90 -0.30 6.97
C ALA A 125 14.35 -1.76 6.93
N PHE A 126 13.43 -2.70 6.65
CA PHE A 126 13.73 -4.12 6.55
C PHE A 126 14.74 -4.42 5.44
N SER A 127 14.61 -3.81 4.27
CA SER A 127 15.56 -3.99 3.16
C SER A 127 16.99 -3.58 3.49
N LYS A 128 17.19 -2.66 4.45
CA LYS A 128 18.53 -2.25 4.90
C LYS A 128 19.19 -3.26 5.84
N THR A 129 18.47 -4.29 6.28
CA THR A 129 19.02 -5.33 7.16
C THR A 129 19.92 -6.33 6.42
N GLY A 130 19.84 -6.37 5.08
CA GLY A 130 20.54 -7.36 4.25
C GLY A 130 19.89 -8.74 4.27
N PHE A 131 18.65 -8.86 4.74
CA PHE A 131 17.89 -10.10 4.64
C PHE A 131 17.60 -10.43 3.17
N GLU A 132 17.88 -11.67 2.77
CA GLU A 132 17.62 -12.16 1.42
C GLU A 132 16.85 -13.48 1.47
N ALA A 133 15.88 -13.64 0.58
CA ALA A 133 15.20 -14.91 0.34
C ALA A 133 14.70 -15.00 -1.12
N PRO A 134 14.58 -16.20 -1.69
CA PRO A 134 14.09 -16.35 -3.07
C PRO A 134 12.70 -15.78 -3.33
N PHE A 135 11.74 -15.99 -2.42
CA PHE A 135 10.33 -15.68 -2.66
C PHE A 135 9.72 -14.80 -1.57
N LEU A 136 8.96 -13.79 -2.01
CA LEU A 136 8.11 -12.94 -1.18
C LEU A 136 6.66 -13.06 -1.64
N ILE A 137 5.74 -13.29 -0.71
CA ILE A 137 4.29 -13.25 -0.94
C ILE A 137 3.72 -12.12 -0.10
N VAL A 138 3.35 -11.00 -0.73
CA VAL A 138 2.75 -9.85 -0.08
C VAL A 138 1.22 -9.98 -0.06
N GLY A 139 0.65 -9.80 1.12
CA GLY A 139 -0.79 -9.87 1.37
C GLY A 139 -1.41 -8.50 1.22
N GLU A 140 -2.26 -8.38 0.21
CA GLU A 140 -3.07 -7.19 -0.12
C GLU A 140 -4.50 -7.62 -0.46
N PRO A 141 -5.50 -6.72 -0.43
CA PRO A 141 -6.89 -7.07 -0.74
C PRO A 141 -7.16 -7.23 -2.24
N THR A 142 -6.77 -8.39 -2.78
CA THR A 142 -6.77 -8.71 -4.23
C THR A 142 -7.86 -9.69 -4.65
N GLU A 143 -8.88 -9.90 -3.82
CA GLU A 143 -9.96 -10.87 -4.04
C GLU A 143 -9.45 -12.30 -4.21
N ASN A 144 -8.37 -12.66 -3.51
CA ASN A 144 -7.67 -13.95 -3.63
C ASN A 144 -7.12 -14.23 -5.04
N LYS A 145 -6.86 -13.17 -5.82
CA LYS A 145 -6.20 -13.24 -7.12
C LYS A 145 -4.74 -12.81 -6.97
N MET A 146 -3.85 -13.43 -7.74
CA MET A 146 -2.49 -12.93 -7.87
C MET A 146 -2.49 -11.62 -8.65
N VAL A 147 -1.66 -10.68 -8.25
CA VAL A 147 -1.45 -9.46 -9.05
C VAL A 147 -0.49 -9.77 -10.18
N SER A 148 -0.87 -9.49 -11.43
CA SER A 148 0.06 -9.59 -12.58
C SER A 148 0.93 -8.34 -12.69
N ALA A 149 0.32 -7.18 -12.51
CA ALA A 149 0.95 -5.88 -12.62
C ALA A 149 0.30 -4.85 -11.69
N SER A 150 1.06 -3.84 -11.28
CA SER A 150 0.56 -2.68 -10.51
C SER A 150 0.87 -1.35 -11.20
N LYS A 151 0.02 -0.36 -10.96
CA LYS A 151 0.31 1.04 -11.31
C LYS A 151 1.36 1.65 -10.39
N GLY A 152 2.21 2.49 -10.97
CA GLY A 152 3.15 3.32 -10.23
C GLY A 152 2.49 4.55 -9.62
N THR A 153 3.24 5.28 -8.81
CA THR A 153 2.76 6.46 -8.08
C THR A 153 3.73 7.62 -8.25
N LEU A 154 3.22 8.84 -8.36
CA LEU A 154 4.03 10.07 -8.34
C LEU A 154 3.29 11.16 -7.59
N SER A 155 3.94 11.76 -6.59
CA SER A 155 3.36 12.85 -5.79
C SER A 155 4.15 14.13 -6.00
N TYR A 156 3.45 15.20 -6.36
CA TYR A 156 4.02 16.54 -6.55
C TYR A 156 3.35 17.55 -5.63
N ASP A 157 4.16 18.40 -5.00
CA ASP A 157 3.69 19.65 -4.41
C ASP A 157 3.92 20.77 -5.42
N LEU A 158 2.87 21.56 -5.66
CA LEU A 158 2.88 22.70 -6.58
C LEU A 158 2.62 24.00 -5.82
N CYS A 159 3.34 25.06 -6.17
CA CYS A 159 3.15 26.39 -5.62
C CYS A 159 3.03 27.43 -6.74
N PHE A 160 1.82 27.96 -6.94
CA PHE A 160 1.55 29.01 -7.91
C PHE A 160 1.72 30.37 -7.24
N THR A 161 2.60 31.21 -7.80
CA THR A 161 2.87 32.55 -7.28
C THR A 161 2.31 33.60 -8.23
N GLY A 162 1.29 34.32 -7.77
CA GLY A 162 0.68 35.45 -8.44
C GLY A 162 1.23 36.79 -7.96
N LYS A 163 0.43 37.84 -8.13
CA LYS A 163 0.68 39.20 -7.66
C LYS A 163 -0.61 39.79 -7.11
N ALA A 164 -0.68 39.96 -5.79
CA ALA A 164 -1.83 40.56 -5.14
C ALA A 164 -2.11 41.97 -5.65
N PHE A 165 -3.40 42.26 -5.84
CA PHE A 165 -3.92 43.60 -6.09
C PHE A 165 -5.39 43.66 -5.70
N HIS A 166 -5.96 44.87 -5.56
CA HIS A 166 -7.40 45.00 -5.37
C HIS A 166 -8.15 44.34 -6.53
N SER A 167 -9.05 43.41 -6.23
CA SER A 167 -9.81 42.60 -7.20
C SER A 167 -10.55 43.42 -8.27
N GLY A 168 -10.97 44.64 -7.94
CA GLY A 168 -11.60 45.58 -8.88
C GLY A 168 -10.67 46.16 -9.97
N TYR A 169 -9.36 45.93 -9.88
CA TYR A 169 -8.39 46.38 -10.88
C TYR A 169 -7.43 45.23 -11.27
N PRO A 170 -7.95 44.17 -11.90
CA PRO A 170 -7.19 42.94 -12.13
C PRO A 170 -5.96 43.15 -13.02
N GLN A 171 -5.95 44.16 -13.88
CA GLN A 171 -4.83 44.51 -14.77
C GLN A 171 -3.52 44.84 -14.06
N TYR A 172 -3.54 45.12 -12.75
CA TYR A 172 -2.33 45.44 -11.97
C TYR A 172 -1.78 44.27 -11.16
N GLY A 173 -2.50 43.14 -11.13
CA GLY A 173 -2.12 41.92 -10.42
C GLY A 173 -2.16 40.68 -11.31
N VAL A 174 -1.91 39.53 -10.69
CA VAL A 174 -1.98 38.21 -11.32
C VAL A 174 -2.56 37.26 -10.28
N SER A 175 -3.66 36.58 -10.60
CA SER A 175 -4.28 35.64 -9.65
C SER A 175 -3.57 34.28 -9.71
N ALA A 176 -3.03 33.81 -8.59
CA ALA A 176 -2.46 32.47 -8.47
C ALA A 176 -3.51 31.37 -8.75
N VAL A 177 -4.78 31.64 -8.46
CA VAL A 177 -5.90 30.74 -8.78
C VAL A 177 -6.08 30.61 -10.30
N ASP A 178 -5.93 31.70 -11.06
CA ASP A 178 -6.05 31.64 -12.52
C ASP A 178 -4.86 30.92 -13.16
N LEU A 179 -3.66 31.06 -12.59
CA LEU A 179 -2.48 30.30 -13.00
C LEU A 179 -2.69 28.78 -12.77
N PHE A 180 -3.21 28.40 -11.60
CA PHE A 180 -3.59 27.02 -11.32
C PHE A 180 -4.65 26.52 -12.29
N ASN A 181 -5.70 27.30 -12.56
CA ASN A 181 -6.75 26.92 -13.51
C ASN A 181 -6.19 26.67 -14.92
N ALA A 182 -5.25 27.50 -15.37
CA ALA A 182 -4.58 27.31 -16.65
C ALA A 182 -3.73 26.02 -16.67
N PHE A 183 -2.97 25.74 -15.60
CA PHE A 183 -2.24 24.49 -15.44
C PHE A 183 -3.18 23.27 -15.43
N TYR A 184 -4.23 23.30 -14.62
CA TYR A 184 -5.16 22.18 -14.45
C TYR A 184 -5.90 21.85 -15.76
N ASN A 185 -6.25 22.87 -16.55
CA ASN A 185 -6.83 22.66 -17.87
C ASN A 185 -5.84 22.02 -18.85
N LYS A 186 -4.55 22.41 -18.81
CA LYS A 186 -3.50 21.73 -19.59
C LYS A 186 -3.32 20.28 -19.16
N LEU A 187 -3.30 20.02 -17.84
CA LEU A 187 -3.18 18.67 -17.30
C LEU A 187 -4.34 17.78 -17.75
N LYS A 188 -5.59 18.27 -17.68
CA LYS A 188 -6.77 17.51 -18.16
C LYS A 188 -6.77 17.24 -19.66
N ALA A 189 -6.14 18.10 -20.45
CA ALA A 189 -6.03 17.93 -21.89
C ALA A 189 -4.80 17.11 -22.31
N GLN A 190 -3.91 16.77 -21.36
CA GLN A 190 -2.71 16.01 -21.65
C GLN A 190 -3.06 14.53 -21.81
N ASP A 191 -2.76 14.01 -23.00
CA ASP A 191 -2.79 12.58 -23.26
C ASP A 191 -1.43 11.98 -22.87
N PHE A 192 -1.46 11.00 -21.97
CA PHE A 192 -0.27 10.25 -21.53
C PHE A 192 -0.22 8.83 -22.13
N GLY A 193 -1.15 8.50 -23.03
CA GLY A 193 -1.33 7.18 -23.62
C GLY A 193 -2.13 6.23 -22.72
N GLU A 194 -2.69 5.21 -23.35
CA GLU A 194 -3.36 4.09 -22.70
C GLU A 194 -2.42 2.88 -22.68
N ASP A 195 -2.31 2.26 -21.51
CA ASP A 195 -1.57 1.02 -21.32
C ASP A 195 -2.51 -0.18 -21.56
N PRO A 196 -2.13 -1.17 -22.39
CA PRO A 196 -3.01 -2.28 -22.71
C PRO A 196 -3.31 -3.19 -21.50
N GLU A 197 -2.47 -3.19 -20.47
CA GLU A 197 -2.66 -4.00 -19.26
C GLU A 197 -3.21 -3.17 -18.10
N LEU A 198 -2.66 -1.98 -17.87
CA LEU A 198 -3.00 -1.12 -16.73
C LEU A 198 -4.06 -0.04 -17.06
N GLY A 199 -4.43 0.14 -18.33
CA GLY A 199 -5.37 1.15 -18.80
C GLY A 199 -4.80 2.57 -18.73
N GLU A 200 -5.63 3.55 -18.37
CA GLU A 200 -5.25 4.97 -18.37
C GLU A 200 -4.47 5.40 -17.11
N THR A 201 -3.62 6.42 -17.26
CA THR A 201 -3.12 7.19 -16.10
C THR A 201 -4.25 7.98 -15.46
N THR A 202 -4.29 8.01 -14.14
CA THR A 202 -5.24 8.82 -13.38
C THR A 202 -4.51 9.75 -12.44
N PHE A 203 -5.15 10.85 -12.05
CA PHE A 203 -4.59 11.78 -11.07
C PHE A 203 -5.65 12.34 -10.14
N ASN A 204 -5.22 12.78 -8.97
CA ASN A 204 -6.05 13.36 -7.93
C ASN A 204 -5.40 14.63 -7.33
N ILE A 205 -6.22 15.63 -7.03
CA ILE A 205 -5.81 16.82 -6.25
C ILE A 205 -6.13 16.54 -4.78
N GLY A 206 -5.11 16.14 -4.02
CA GLY A 206 -5.26 15.78 -2.61
C GLY A 206 -5.25 16.99 -1.66
N LEU A 207 -4.79 18.15 -2.13
CA LEU A 207 -4.82 19.41 -1.41
C LEU A 207 -4.95 20.54 -2.43
N LEU A 208 -5.83 21.50 -2.17
CA LEU A 208 -5.93 22.75 -2.91
C LEU A 208 -6.19 23.87 -1.92
N HIS A 209 -5.25 24.79 -1.75
CA HIS A 209 -5.33 25.80 -0.72
C HIS A 209 -4.86 27.16 -1.21
N SER A 210 -5.69 28.18 -0.98
CA SER A 210 -5.34 29.59 -1.18
C SER A 210 -6.03 30.41 -0.11
N ASP A 211 -5.26 30.92 0.84
CA ASP A 211 -5.76 31.79 1.90
C ASP A 211 -5.73 33.24 1.42
N ASN A 212 -6.85 33.71 0.88
CA ASN A 212 -6.94 35.01 0.22
C ASN A 212 -8.29 35.71 0.49
N PRO A 213 -8.29 36.99 0.91
CA PRO A 213 -9.51 37.78 1.05
C PRO A 213 -10.26 37.96 -0.28
N GLN A 214 -11.60 37.99 -0.23
CA GLN A 214 -12.46 38.08 -1.42
C GLN A 214 -12.20 39.30 -2.32
N ASN A 215 -11.67 40.39 -1.76
CA ASN A 215 -11.46 41.66 -2.48
C ASN A 215 -10.01 41.85 -2.96
N ILE A 216 -9.16 40.83 -2.84
CA ILE A 216 -7.76 40.84 -3.29
C ILE A 216 -7.56 39.71 -4.30
N LEU A 217 -6.74 39.91 -5.33
CA LEU A 217 -6.29 38.83 -6.19
C LEU A 217 -5.34 37.90 -5.42
N SER A 218 -5.55 36.60 -5.50
CA SER A 218 -4.73 35.62 -4.79
C SER A 218 -3.26 35.71 -5.22
N ALA A 219 -2.37 35.97 -4.26
CA ALA A 219 -0.92 35.99 -4.49
C ALA A 219 -0.29 34.60 -4.47
N GLN A 220 -0.94 33.61 -3.85
CA GLN A 220 -0.37 32.28 -3.68
C GLN A 220 -1.46 31.20 -3.63
N LEU A 221 -1.18 30.08 -4.27
CA LEU A 221 -1.97 28.86 -4.17
C LEU A 221 -1.03 27.65 -4.09
N THR A 222 -1.28 26.77 -3.12
CA THR A 222 -0.58 25.49 -2.99
C THR A 222 -1.50 24.33 -3.36
N CYS A 223 -0.93 23.35 -4.04
CA CYS A 223 -1.66 22.18 -4.54
C CYS A 223 -0.82 20.92 -4.34
N ARG A 224 -1.46 19.82 -3.92
CA ARG A 224 -0.84 18.48 -3.94
C ARG A 224 -1.49 17.64 -5.01
N LEU A 225 -0.71 17.22 -5.99
CA LEU A 225 -1.12 16.40 -7.12
C LEU A 225 -0.54 14.99 -6.97
N TYR A 226 -1.38 13.97 -7.12
CA TYR A 226 -1.00 12.58 -6.99
C TYR A 226 -1.43 11.79 -8.23
N PHE A 227 -0.48 11.17 -8.93
CA PHE A 227 -0.73 10.34 -10.10
C PHE A 227 -0.68 8.85 -9.74
N ARG A 228 -1.57 8.07 -10.38
CA ARG A 228 -1.39 6.64 -10.61
C ARG A 228 -0.98 6.46 -12.07
N THR A 229 0.21 5.93 -12.29
CA THR A 229 0.87 5.85 -13.60
C THR A 229 0.98 4.42 -14.10
N THR A 230 1.15 4.24 -15.41
CA THR A 230 1.26 2.93 -16.08
C THR A 230 2.63 2.77 -16.74
N PHE A 231 2.94 1.60 -17.33
CA PHE A 231 4.23 1.38 -18.00
C PHE A 231 4.44 2.36 -19.15
N VAL A 232 3.37 2.65 -19.90
CA VAL A 232 3.39 3.62 -21.01
C VAL A 232 3.63 5.05 -20.52
N SER A 233 3.06 5.42 -19.39
CA SER A 233 2.89 6.83 -19.00
C SER A 233 3.81 7.30 -17.88
N HIS A 234 4.46 6.40 -17.13
CA HIS A 234 5.25 6.78 -15.95
C HIS A 234 6.37 7.79 -16.28
N GLU A 235 7.22 7.47 -17.26
CA GLU A 235 8.31 8.37 -17.67
C GLU A 235 7.78 9.66 -18.32
N ALA A 236 6.70 9.55 -19.10
CA ALA A 236 6.06 10.69 -19.76
C ALA A 236 5.49 11.69 -18.75
N VAL A 237 4.81 11.21 -17.69
CA VAL A 237 4.33 12.05 -16.59
C VAL A 237 5.50 12.71 -15.87
N GLN A 238 6.57 11.97 -15.55
CA GLN A 238 7.76 12.57 -14.94
C GLN A 238 8.39 13.66 -15.82
N GLN A 239 8.49 13.42 -17.13
CA GLN A 239 9.03 14.41 -18.07
C GLN A 239 8.14 15.65 -18.17
N TRP A 240 6.82 15.46 -18.27
CA TRP A 240 5.86 16.55 -18.35
C TRP A 240 5.89 17.40 -17.07
N MET A 241 5.86 16.77 -15.89
CA MET A 241 5.92 17.47 -14.61
C MET A 241 7.25 18.18 -14.37
N ARG A 242 8.38 17.63 -14.86
CA ARG A 242 9.69 18.32 -14.82
C ARG A 242 9.71 19.63 -15.61
N ALA A 243 8.83 19.78 -16.61
CA ALA A 243 8.71 21.00 -17.39
C ALA A 243 7.79 22.05 -16.74
N ILE A 244 7.16 21.74 -15.60
CA ILE A 244 6.28 22.65 -14.84
C ILE A 244 7.10 23.35 -13.75
N PRO A 245 7.40 24.66 -13.89
CA PRO A 245 8.26 25.37 -12.93
C PRO A 245 7.72 25.39 -11.50
N GLU A 246 6.39 25.37 -11.34
CA GLU A 246 5.72 25.41 -10.04
C GLU A 246 5.78 24.09 -9.28
N ALA A 247 6.18 22.99 -9.95
CA ALA A 247 6.09 21.64 -9.40
C ALA A 247 7.41 21.16 -8.77
N SER A 248 7.29 20.52 -7.62
CA SER A 248 8.38 19.81 -6.95
C SER A 248 7.95 18.38 -6.63
N LEU A 249 8.84 17.42 -6.90
CA LEU A 249 8.59 16.02 -6.54
C LEU A 249 8.68 15.89 -5.02
N ARG A 250 7.59 15.45 -4.38
CA ARG A 250 7.52 15.35 -2.91
C ARG A 250 8.33 14.18 -2.38
N ALA A 251 8.21 13.03 -3.04
CA ALA A 251 8.97 11.82 -2.74
C ALA A 251 9.04 10.97 -4.01
N PRO A 252 10.08 10.11 -4.16
CA PRO A 252 10.04 9.03 -5.13
C PRO A 252 8.82 8.17 -4.83
N GLY A 253 7.88 8.09 -5.78
CA GLY A 253 6.81 7.11 -5.71
C GLY A 253 7.25 5.81 -6.38
N ASP A 254 6.30 4.89 -6.53
CA ASP A 254 6.54 3.57 -7.09
C ASP A 254 6.56 3.61 -8.60
N THR A 255 7.43 2.80 -9.19
CA THR A 255 7.38 2.53 -10.63
C THR A 255 6.35 1.41 -10.86
N PRO A 256 5.56 1.46 -11.95
CA PRO A 256 4.73 0.32 -12.34
C PRO A 256 5.58 -0.95 -12.44
N ALA A 257 5.05 -2.08 -12.00
CA ALA A 257 5.83 -3.32 -11.88
C ALA A 257 5.01 -4.55 -12.27
N HIS A 258 5.69 -5.55 -12.82
CA HIS A 258 5.15 -6.91 -12.97
C HIS A 258 5.52 -7.77 -11.76
N TYR A 259 4.67 -8.73 -11.45
CA TYR A 259 4.86 -9.69 -10.37
C TYR A 259 4.74 -11.13 -10.89
N VAL A 260 5.25 -12.07 -10.09
CA VAL A 260 5.17 -13.49 -10.41
C VAL A 260 3.72 -13.96 -10.23
N THR A 261 3.22 -14.69 -11.22
CA THR A 261 1.93 -15.39 -11.16
C THR A 261 2.15 -16.86 -11.51
N LEU A 262 1.44 -17.77 -10.85
CA LEU A 262 1.57 -19.21 -11.10
C LEU A 262 0.36 -19.74 -11.90
N PRO A 263 0.57 -20.71 -12.82
CA PRO A 263 -0.53 -21.39 -13.48
C PRO A 263 -1.52 -22.01 -12.50
N GLY A 264 -2.82 -21.96 -12.81
CA GLY A 264 -3.88 -22.48 -11.94
C GLY A 264 -4.36 -21.52 -10.85
N PHE A 265 -3.68 -20.39 -10.65
CA PHE A 265 -4.13 -19.30 -9.78
C PHE A 265 -4.71 -18.16 -10.62
N PRO A 266 -5.93 -17.67 -10.32
CA PRO A 266 -6.46 -16.49 -10.99
C PRO A 266 -5.55 -15.28 -10.79
N SER A 267 -5.35 -14.48 -11.82
CA SER A 267 -4.57 -13.25 -11.74
C SER A 267 -5.24 -12.06 -12.42
N ALA A 268 -4.89 -10.86 -11.96
CA ALA A 268 -5.37 -9.60 -12.56
C ALA A 268 -4.39 -8.45 -12.29
N PRO A 269 -4.33 -7.42 -13.15
CA PRO A 269 -3.64 -6.18 -12.84
C PRO A 269 -4.40 -5.37 -11.79
N VAL A 270 -3.68 -4.53 -11.04
CA VAL A 270 -4.24 -3.62 -10.04
C VAL A 270 -3.78 -2.18 -10.23
N ALA A 271 -4.57 -1.24 -9.72
CA ALA A 271 -4.30 0.20 -9.82
C ALA A 271 -3.65 0.81 -8.56
N PHE A 272 -3.31 -0.01 -7.57
CA PHE A 272 -2.68 0.38 -6.30
C PHE A 272 -1.26 -0.18 -6.19
N GLY A 273 -0.47 0.39 -5.27
CA GLY A 273 0.89 -0.07 -4.94
C GLY A 273 0.89 -0.92 -3.67
N SER A 274 2.04 -1.44 -3.28
CA SER A 274 2.24 -2.17 -2.02
C SER A 274 3.70 -2.04 -1.58
N ASP A 275 4.07 -2.68 -0.47
CA ASP A 275 5.46 -2.76 -0.02
C ASP A 275 6.40 -3.60 -0.91
N ALA A 276 5.85 -4.39 -1.84
CA ALA A 276 6.63 -5.32 -2.66
C ALA A 276 7.83 -4.66 -3.37
N PRO A 277 7.72 -3.48 -4.04
CA PRO A 277 8.86 -2.83 -4.68
C PRO A 277 9.98 -2.45 -3.70
N HIS A 278 9.64 -2.15 -2.44
CA HIS A 278 10.59 -1.70 -1.43
C HIS A 278 11.32 -2.81 -0.70
N LEU A 279 10.81 -4.05 -0.75
CA LEU A 279 11.45 -5.25 -0.20
C LEU A 279 12.46 -5.82 -1.22
N THR A 280 13.66 -5.24 -1.28
CA THR A 280 14.62 -5.48 -2.39
C THR A 280 15.44 -6.75 -2.26
N GLY A 281 15.47 -7.39 -1.08
CA GLY A 281 16.20 -8.64 -0.85
C GLY A 281 15.52 -9.90 -1.39
N PHE A 282 14.43 -9.76 -2.15
CA PHE A 282 13.64 -10.89 -2.66
C PHE A 282 13.73 -11.00 -4.17
N GLY A 283 14.09 -12.20 -4.66
CA GLY A 283 14.27 -12.46 -6.09
C GLY A 283 12.94 -12.49 -6.87
N HIS A 284 11.92 -13.09 -6.27
CA HIS A 284 10.59 -13.23 -6.86
C HIS A 284 9.54 -12.68 -5.90
N LYS A 285 8.62 -11.88 -6.43
CA LYS A 285 7.59 -11.19 -5.64
C LYS A 285 6.22 -11.54 -6.19
N ILE A 286 5.36 -11.99 -5.30
CA ILE A 286 3.96 -12.33 -5.52
C ILE A 286 3.14 -11.39 -4.65
N ILE A 287 2.00 -10.93 -5.15
CA ILE A 287 1.02 -10.21 -4.33
C ILE A 287 -0.31 -10.95 -4.46
N CYS A 288 -0.87 -11.38 -3.33
CA CYS A 288 -2.23 -11.92 -3.27
C CYS A 288 -2.76 -11.93 -1.84
N GLY A 289 -4.05 -11.70 -1.68
CA GLY A 289 -4.72 -11.85 -0.40
C GLY A 289 -6.23 -11.70 -0.46
N PRO A 290 -6.90 -11.98 0.67
CA PRO A 290 -8.35 -11.98 0.76
C PRO A 290 -8.94 -10.57 0.81
N GLY A 291 -10.24 -10.46 0.58
CA GLY A 291 -10.93 -9.17 0.59
C GLY A 291 -10.72 -8.36 -0.69
N THR A 292 -11.38 -7.22 -0.80
CA THR A 292 -11.40 -6.40 -2.02
C THR A 292 -10.97 -4.99 -1.72
N ILE A 293 -10.02 -4.45 -2.48
CA ILE A 293 -9.60 -3.05 -2.36
C ILE A 293 -10.78 -2.05 -2.45
N ARG A 294 -11.91 -2.47 -3.04
CA ARG A 294 -13.12 -1.65 -3.18
C ARG A 294 -13.76 -1.24 -1.86
N VAL A 295 -13.48 -1.95 -0.77
CA VAL A 295 -14.00 -1.63 0.57
C VAL A 295 -12.92 -1.09 1.52
N ALA A 296 -11.65 -1.14 1.12
CA ALA A 296 -10.55 -0.52 1.85
C ALA A 296 -10.73 1.00 1.95
N HIS A 297 -10.23 1.59 3.03
CA HIS A 297 -10.23 3.03 3.31
C HIS A 297 -11.62 3.66 3.41
N ARG A 298 -12.64 2.85 3.75
CA ARG A 298 -14.03 3.29 3.90
C ARG A 298 -14.57 3.00 5.30
N PRO A 299 -15.64 3.69 5.75
CA PRO A 299 -16.29 3.39 7.02
C PRO A 299 -16.86 1.96 7.08
N GLU A 300 -17.27 1.41 5.94
CA GLU A 300 -17.87 0.08 5.83
C GLU A 300 -16.85 -1.03 5.50
N GLU A 301 -15.57 -0.81 5.81
CA GLU A 301 -14.52 -1.81 5.58
C GLU A 301 -14.90 -3.15 6.23
N HIS A 302 -14.81 -4.20 5.43
CA HIS A 302 -15.12 -5.56 5.84
C HIS A 302 -14.38 -6.59 5.01
N ILE A 303 -14.30 -7.80 5.55
CA ILE A 303 -13.79 -8.98 4.86
C ILE A 303 -14.75 -10.14 5.05
N LEU A 304 -14.91 -10.96 4.01
CA LEU A 304 -15.75 -12.15 4.10
C LEU A 304 -14.93 -13.29 4.72
N VAL A 305 -15.56 -14.04 5.63
CA VAL A 305 -14.92 -15.17 6.30
C VAL A 305 -14.45 -16.22 5.28
N ARG A 306 -15.26 -16.49 4.24
CA ARG A 306 -14.90 -17.40 3.15
C ARG A 306 -13.66 -16.96 2.36
N ASP A 307 -13.43 -15.64 2.28
CA ASP A 307 -12.28 -15.11 1.56
C ASP A 307 -11.01 -15.38 2.37
N LEU A 308 -11.07 -15.20 3.71
CA LEU A 308 -9.99 -15.58 4.63
C LEU A 308 -9.69 -17.08 4.55
N GLU A 309 -10.72 -17.94 4.58
CA GLU A 309 -10.57 -19.40 4.44
C GLU A 309 -9.88 -19.78 3.13
N THR A 310 -10.32 -19.18 2.02
CA THR A 310 -9.72 -19.39 0.71
C THR A 310 -8.25 -18.95 0.69
N ALA A 311 -7.93 -17.80 1.29
CA ALA A 311 -6.56 -17.30 1.35
C ALA A 311 -5.62 -18.24 2.11
N VAL A 312 -6.08 -18.81 3.24
CA VAL A 312 -5.28 -19.78 4.01
C VAL A 312 -4.88 -20.97 3.15
N GLU A 313 -5.84 -21.58 2.44
CA GLU A 313 -5.52 -22.71 1.54
C GLU A 313 -4.63 -22.29 0.38
N GLN A 314 -4.86 -21.10 -0.19
CA GLN A 314 -4.04 -20.57 -1.27
C GLN A 314 -2.60 -20.32 -0.84
N TYR A 315 -2.34 -19.76 0.34
CA TYR A 315 -0.98 -19.53 0.83
C TYR A 315 -0.21 -20.84 1.04
N VAL A 316 -0.87 -21.87 1.58
CA VAL A 316 -0.29 -23.21 1.70
C VAL A 316 0.01 -23.81 0.32
N ALA A 317 -0.94 -23.70 -0.62
CA ALA A 317 -0.75 -24.19 -1.98
C ALA A 317 0.39 -23.45 -2.70
N LEU A 318 0.48 -22.14 -2.56
CA LEU A 318 1.57 -21.33 -3.14
C LEU A 318 2.92 -21.79 -2.59
N PHE A 319 3.05 -21.96 -1.28
CA PHE A 319 4.28 -22.49 -0.67
C PHE A 319 4.71 -23.80 -1.34
N HIS A 320 3.81 -24.78 -1.47
CA HIS A 320 4.13 -26.08 -2.08
C HIS A 320 4.46 -25.99 -3.59
N ASN A 321 3.78 -25.12 -4.33
CA ASN A 321 3.99 -25.00 -5.79
C ASN A 321 5.29 -24.25 -6.14
N LEU A 322 5.79 -23.37 -5.28
CA LEU A 322 7.03 -22.63 -5.53
C LEU A 322 8.29 -23.51 -5.55
N PHE A 323 8.23 -24.70 -4.94
CA PHE A 323 9.32 -25.69 -4.96
C PHE A 323 9.07 -26.84 -5.94
N SER A 324 7.94 -26.86 -6.63
CA SER A 324 7.58 -27.97 -7.52
C SER A 324 8.26 -27.89 -8.89
N ASP A 325 8.84 -26.73 -9.24
CA ASP A 325 9.55 -26.47 -10.51
C ASP A 325 11.09 -26.32 -10.33
N SER A 326 11.64 -26.70 -9.17
CA SER A 326 13.09 -26.67 -8.88
C SER A 326 13.76 -28.04 -8.91
#